data_AF-A0AAW0EHG7-F1
#
_entry.id   AF-A0AAW0EHG7-F1
#
_cell.length_a   1.000
_cell.length_b   1.000
_cell.length_c   1.000
_cell.angle_alpha   90.00
_cell.angle_beta   90.00
_cell.angle_gamma   90.00
#
_symmetry.space_group_name_H-M   'P 1'
#
loop_
_entity.id
_entity.type
_entity.pdbx_description
1 polymer ?
#
loop_
_entity_poly.entity_id
_entity_poly.type
_entity_poly.pdbx_seq_one_letter_code
_entity_poly.pdbx_strand_id
1 'polypeptide(L)'
;MDQSLLRPPNFKPRPWPWPWGHKSIVLDVEENQKQQVNSWLDADLSDDEADSDYVPSSPRSGNSNYSDVLETASSDSDASGSDINDSELAQIQADALTGWRASPTGSLGALDAQAALEQRIEILVKAEEDAAASYDPNQVVSLITQFYELMVTMGHWPEGSIRYPPHTDPPVNEELATELGYPPAVISVMHKLPYPNPSINTWHDDEHAIFDETRLADYTQESYLREGRLPPPYMYIDDCPPIDAWLLPLVIPKRYGWHCMLDTKIGVIRAYSVDSVSEWTTEWVRHGRVEFGSEKWEHASRTEYRRATIIPAARYFEELIYAYYSLARLPLVRGNANDPLDSNVKDEDKEQQEILLSLYTKYGWPHNWQRAEFLAEWGTKTKEISEKWREIRSSIPNEDSELFE
;
A
#
# COMPACT_ATOMS: atom_id res chain seq x y z
N MET A 1 3.45 7.45 28.57
CA MET A 1 2.40 6.50 28.16
C MET A 1 2.69 5.15 28.77
N ASP A 2 1.66 4.42 29.20
CA ASP A 2 1.82 3.04 29.70
C ASP A 2 2.05 2.11 28.51
N GLN A 3 3.23 1.49 28.42
CA GLN A 3 3.58 0.54 27.34
C GLN A 3 2.70 -0.71 27.33
N SER A 4 1.94 -0.98 28.41
CA SER A 4 1.00 -2.10 28.47
C SER A 4 -0.14 -1.96 27.45
N LEU A 5 -0.51 -0.72 27.09
CA LEU A 5 -1.58 -0.42 26.14
C LEU A 5 -1.20 -0.63 24.68
N LEU A 6 0.10 -0.67 24.37
CA LEU A 6 0.61 -0.90 23.01
C LEU A 6 0.86 -2.39 22.71
N ARG A 7 0.63 -3.28 23.68
CA ARG A 7 0.70 -4.71 23.40
C ARG A 7 -0.55 -5.11 22.62
N PRO A 8 -0.41 -5.64 21.38
CA PRO A 8 -1.57 -6.15 20.67
C PRO A 8 -2.23 -7.25 21.53
N PRO A 9 -3.55 -7.18 21.80
CA PRO A 9 -4.22 -8.08 22.72
C PRO A 9 -4.15 -9.52 22.19
N ASN A 10 -3.42 -10.41 22.88
CA ASN A 10 -3.33 -11.86 22.62
C ASN A 10 -3.34 -12.25 21.13
N PHE A 11 -2.64 -11.50 20.29
CA PHE A 11 -2.56 -11.78 18.87
C PHE A 11 -1.63 -12.98 18.68
N LYS A 12 -2.18 -14.12 18.23
CA LYS A 12 -1.37 -15.27 17.82
C LYS A 12 -0.92 -15.00 16.38
N PRO A 13 0.38 -14.73 16.14
CA PRO A 13 0.85 -14.51 14.79
C PRO A 13 0.60 -15.76 13.93
N ARG A 14 0.07 -15.55 12.72
CA ARG A 14 0.04 -16.61 11.73
C ARG A 14 1.44 -16.72 11.11
N PRO A 15 1.96 -17.94 10.90
CA PRO A 15 3.26 -18.10 10.26
C PRO A 15 3.24 -17.49 8.86
N TRP A 16 4.38 -16.93 8.47
CA TRP A 16 4.62 -16.39 7.14
C TRP A 16 4.63 -17.52 6.08
N PRO A 17 4.20 -17.27 4.83
CA PRO A 17 3.55 -16.06 4.33
C PRO A 17 2.08 -15.94 4.81
N TRP A 18 1.62 -14.70 5.00
CA TRP A 18 0.28 -14.40 5.50
C TRP A 18 -0.83 -14.93 4.57
N PRO A 19 -1.95 -15.47 5.10
CA PRO A 19 -2.94 -16.24 4.33
C PRO A 19 -3.84 -15.43 3.37
N TRP A 20 -3.55 -14.16 3.12
CA TRP A 20 -4.34 -13.27 2.25
C TRP A 20 -3.66 -12.94 0.92
N GLY A 21 -2.42 -13.37 0.71
CA GLY A 21 -2.00 -13.67 -0.66
C GLY A 21 -2.98 -14.74 -1.14
N HIS A 22 -3.85 -14.39 -2.09
CA HIS A 22 -4.90 -15.28 -2.57
C HIS A 22 -4.34 -16.70 -2.70
N LYS A 23 -4.80 -17.64 -1.86
CA LYS A 23 -4.84 -19.03 -2.33
C LYS A 23 -5.81 -18.97 -3.49
N SER A 24 -5.31 -19.04 -4.72
CA SER A 24 -6.13 -19.49 -5.84
C SER A 24 -6.88 -20.71 -5.33
N ILE A 25 -8.20 -20.61 -5.23
CA ILE A 25 -9.04 -21.76 -4.92
C ILE A 25 -8.91 -22.65 -6.15
N VAL A 26 -7.95 -23.57 -6.13
CA VAL A 26 -7.89 -24.68 -7.07
C VAL A 26 -9.05 -25.58 -6.68
N LEU A 27 -10.15 -25.51 -7.43
CA LEU A 27 -11.15 -26.55 -7.40
C LEU A 27 -10.52 -27.77 -8.07
N ASP A 28 -10.27 -28.83 -7.31
CA ASP A 28 -9.93 -30.14 -7.85
C ASP A 28 -11.12 -30.60 -8.71
N VAL A 29 -10.95 -30.61 -10.04
CA VAL A 29 -11.93 -31.19 -10.96
C VAL A 29 -11.19 -32.12 -11.92
N GLU A 30 -11.59 -33.39 -11.86
CA GLU A 30 -11.11 -34.47 -12.70
C GLU A 30 -11.26 -34.15 -14.19
N GLU A 31 -10.18 -34.46 -14.91
CA GLU A 31 -9.93 -34.16 -16.30
C GLU A 31 -10.84 -34.98 -17.24
N ASN A 32 -11.59 -34.30 -18.12
CA ASN A 32 -12.16 -34.95 -19.31
C ASN A 32 -12.09 -34.00 -20.52
N GLN A 33 -11.07 -34.22 -21.35
CA GLN A 33 -10.88 -33.51 -22.61
C GLN A 33 -11.85 -34.01 -23.69
N LYS A 34 -12.42 -33.07 -24.47
CA LYS A 34 -12.62 -33.22 -25.91
C LYS A 34 -12.76 -31.87 -26.60
N GLN A 35 -12.01 -31.73 -27.69
CA GLN A 35 -11.95 -30.60 -28.62
C GLN A 35 -13.33 -30.25 -29.21
N GLN A 36 -13.59 -28.95 -29.41
CA GLN A 36 -14.05 -28.47 -30.71
C GLN A 36 -13.82 -26.97 -30.91
N VAL A 37 -13.32 -26.66 -32.10
CA VAL A 37 -13.08 -25.37 -32.73
C VAL A 37 -14.40 -24.70 -33.11
N ASN A 38 -14.51 -23.37 -32.95
CA ASN A 38 -15.18 -22.38 -33.83
C ASN A 38 -14.99 -20.98 -33.19
N SER A 39 -14.34 -19.98 -33.81
CA SER A 39 -14.75 -19.19 -34.98
C SER A 39 -16.11 -18.50 -34.77
N TRP A 40 -16.18 -17.20 -35.09
CA TRP A 40 -17.33 -16.26 -35.14
C TRP A 40 -17.40 -15.20 -34.04
N LEU A 41 -16.86 -14.00 -34.31
CA LEU A 41 -17.64 -12.78 -34.62
C LEU A 41 -16.69 -11.57 -34.83
N ASP A 42 -16.32 -11.36 -36.10
CA ASP A 42 -16.21 -10.02 -36.68
C ASP A 42 -17.58 -9.70 -37.25
N ALA A 43 -18.23 -8.64 -36.75
CA ALA A 43 -19.27 -7.92 -37.47
C ALA A 43 -19.49 -6.53 -36.86
N ASP A 44 -19.23 -5.54 -37.71
CA ASP A 44 -19.94 -4.26 -37.83
C ASP A 44 -19.84 -3.25 -36.69
N LEU A 45 -18.80 -2.40 -36.77
CA LEU A 45 -18.99 -0.97 -36.56
C LEU A 45 -18.35 -0.21 -37.72
N SER A 46 -19.24 0.40 -38.51
CA SER A 46 -18.95 1.25 -39.66
C SER A 46 -18.30 2.57 -39.26
N ASP A 47 -17.33 2.96 -40.07
CA ASP A 47 -16.70 4.26 -40.16
C ASP A 47 -17.70 5.41 -40.31
N ASP A 48 -17.45 6.52 -39.62
CA ASP A 48 -17.73 7.86 -40.12
C ASP A 48 -16.74 8.86 -39.48
N GLU A 49 -15.79 9.25 -40.33
CA GLU A 49 -15.00 10.49 -40.45
C GLU A 49 -14.75 11.41 -39.22
N ALA A 50 -13.48 11.57 -38.88
CA ALA A 50 -12.92 12.89 -38.59
C ALA A 50 -11.40 12.90 -38.84
N ASP A 51 -11.01 13.69 -39.83
CA ASP A 51 -9.64 14.07 -40.19
C ASP A 51 -8.81 14.51 -38.98
N SER A 52 -7.61 13.93 -38.83
CA SER A 52 -6.49 14.69 -38.28
C SER A 52 -5.16 14.20 -38.87
N ASP A 53 -4.46 15.14 -39.51
CA ASP A 53 -3.12 14.99 -40.04
C ASP A 53 -2.14 14.66 -38.92
N TYR A 54 -1.71 13.40 -38.83
CA TYR A 54 -0.57 12.99 -38.01
C TYR A 54 0.52 12.36 -38.88
N VAL A 55 1.67 13.04 -38.91
CA VAL A 55 2.89 12.61 -39.62
C VAL A 55 3.67 11.63 -38.73
N PRO A 56 4.04 10.44 -39.22
CA PRO A 56 4.67 9.41 -38.39
C PRO A 56 6.17 9.65 -38.24
N SER A 57 6.65 9.67 -36.99
CA SER A 57 8.08 9.49 -36.70
C SER A 57 8.40 8.00 -36.56
N SER A 58 9.44 7.61 -37.28
CA SER A 58 9.93 6.24 -37.50
C SER A 58 10.53 5.57 -36.24
N PRO A 59 10.77 4.23 -36.28
CA PRO A 59 10.77 3.37 -35.11
C PRO A 59 12.08 3.33 -34.32
N ARG A 60 11.92 3.09 -33.01
CA ARG A 60 12.95 2.84 -32.01
C ARG A 60 13.71 1.56 -32.37
N SER A 61 14.96 1.69 -32.80
CA SER A 61 15.88 0.56 -32.98
C SER A 61 16.28 0.02 -31.62
N GLY A 62 16.13 -1.30 -31.44
CA GLY A 62 16.62 -2.01 -30.26
C GLY A 62 18.15 -2.02 -30.20
N ASN A 63 18.67 -2.24 -28.99
CA ASN A 63 19.89 -3.00 -28.83
C ASN A 63 19.87 -3.71 -27.46
N SER A 64 19.64 -5.01 -27.52
CA SER A 64 20.08 -5.98 -26.54
C SER A 64 21.59 -6.12 -26.65
N ASN A 65 22.32 -6.04 -25.53
CA ASN A 65 23.58 -6.74 -25.31
C ASN A 65 24.07 -6.39 -23.90
N TYR A 66 24.03 -7.36 -22.99
CA TYR A 66 25.12 -7.58 -22.04
C TYR A 66 25.05 -9.02 -21.53
N SER A 67 25.97 -9.82 -22.06
CA SER A 67 26.39 -11.13 -21.56
C SER A 67 27.78 -10.98 -20.92
N ASP A 68 28.02 -11.79 -19.90
CA ASP A 68 29.32 -12.21 -19.36
C ASP A 68 30.26 -11.18 -18.72
N VAL A 69 30.29 -11.16 -17.38
CA VAL A 69 31.51 -11.37 -16.57
C VAL A 69 31.11 -12.02 -15.23
N LEU A 70 31.46 -13.30 -15.04
CA LEU A 70 31.42 -13.98 -13.74
C LEU A 70 32.81 -14.57 -13.50
N GLU A 71 33.57 -13.95 -12.60
CA GLU A 71 34.73 -14.59 -11.96
C GLU A 71 34.58 -14.55 -10.43
N THR A 72 34.90 -15.71 -9.89
CA THR A 72 34.93 -16.21 -8.51
C THR A 72 35.63 -15.34 -7.47
N ALA A 73 35.08 -15.32 -6.25
CA ALA A 73 35.88 -15.39 -5.03
C ALA A 73 35.07 -16.06 -3.90
N SER A 74 35.52 -17.25 -3.52
CA SER A 74 35.06 -18.00 -2.35
C SER A 74 35.74 -17.48 -1.09
N SER A 75 35.00 -17.34 0.02
CA SER A 75 35.62 -17.35 1.35
C SER A 75 34.64 -17.91 2.38
N ASP A 76 35.08 -19.00 2.99
CA ASP A 76 34.47 -19.70 4.11
C ASP A 76 34.42 -18.81 5.36
N SER A 77 33.29 -18.84 6.07
CA SER A 77 33.28 -18.61 7.51
C SER A 77 32.10 -19.31 8.16
N ASP A 78 32.42 -20.33 8.96
CA ASP A 78 31.53 -21.06 9.86
C ASP A 78 31.02 -20.17 10.99
N ALA A 79 29.71 -20.06 11.14
CA ALA A 79 29.08 -19.67 12.40
C ALA A 79 27.70 -20.32 12.55
N SER A 80 27.65 -21.34 13.39
CA SER A 80 26.49 -22.16 13.71
C SER A 80 25.34 -21.36 14.35
N GLY A 81 24.14 -21.42 13.77
CA GLY A 81 22.93 -20.85 14.33
C GLY A 81 21.64 -21.36 13.68
N SER A 82 21.25 -22.60 14.02
CA SER A 82 19.94 -23.23 13.75
C SER A 82 19.31 -22.99 12.36
N ASP A 83 19.78 -23.77 11.38
CA ASP A 83 19.33 -23.72 9.99
C ASP A 83 17.96 -24.41 9.81
N ILE A 84 16.99 -23.66 9.26
CA ILE A 84 16.04 -24.24 8.31
C ILE A 84 16.90 -24.66 7.12
N ASN A 85 16.96 -25.95 6.80
CA ASN A 85 17.91 -26.42 5.79
C ASN A 85 17.55 -25.78 4.42
N ASP A 86 18.55 -25.44 3.60
CA ASP A 86 18.35 -24.76 2.31
C ASP A 86 17.37 -25.50 1.37
N SER A 87 17.21 -26.83 1.51
CA SER A 87 16.19 -27.58 0.77
C SER A 87 14.77 -27.40 1.30
N GLU A 88 14.60 -27.09 2.59
CA GLU A 88 13.30 -26.78 3.21
C GLU A 88 12.87 -25.35 2.85
N LEU A 89 13.81 -24.39 2.81
CA LEU A 89 13.57 -23.05 2.27
C LEU A 89 13.28 -23.09 0.75
N ALA A 90 14.03 -23.87 -0.01
CA ALA A 90 13.79 -24.08 -1.43
C ALA A 90 12.46 -24.81 -1.71
N GLN A 91 12.04 -25.74 -0.84
CA GLN A 91 10.73 -26.39 -0.94
C GLN A 91 9.59 -25.43 -0.63
N ILE A 92 9.73 -24.57 0.40
CA ILE A 92 8.75 -23.51 0.70
C ILE A 92 8.66 -22.50 -0.44
N GLN A 93 9.78 -22.13 -1.07
CA GLN A 93 9.81 -21.25 -2.23
C GLN A 93 9.24 -21.94 -3.49
N ALA A 94 9.50 -23.23 -3.71
CA ALA A 94 8.96 -24.00 -4.82
C ALA A 94 7.45 -24.24 -4.68
N ASP A 95 6.96 -24.50 -3.46
CA ASP A 95 5.53 -24.66 -3.15
C ASP A 95 4.80 -23.31 -3.23
N ALA A 96 5.47 -22.20 -2.88
CA ALA A 96 4.97 -20.85 -3.09
C ALA A 96 4.92 -20.46 -4.57
N LEU A 97 5.84 -20.96 -5.42
CA LEU A 97 5.88 -20.65 -6.85
C LEU A 97 4.97 -21.55 -7.70
N THR A 98 4.75 -22.81 -7.30
CA THR A 98 3.89 -23.76 -8.04
C THR A 98 2.40 -23.46 -7.88
N GLY A 99 1.98 -22.80 -6.80
CA GLY A 99 0.61 -22.30 -6.63
C GLY A 99 0.23 -21.10 -7.54
N TRP A 100 1.20 -20.49 -8.23
CA TRP A 100 1.03 -19.23 -8.95
C TRP A 100 0.88 -19.36 -10.48
N ARG A 101 1.07 -20.56 -11.04
CA ARG A 101 0.85 -20.78 -12.49
C ARG A 101 -0.51 -21.45 -12.75
N ALA A 102 -1.58 -20.71 -12.51
CA ALA A 102 -2.85 -21.00 -13.17
C ALA A 102 -2.85 -20.29 -14.54
N SER A 103 -2.44 -21.00 -15.59
CA SER A 103 -2.67 -20.54 -16.97
C SER A 103 -4.18 -20.43 -17.22
N PRO A 104 -4.70 -19.27 -17.66
CA PRO A 104 -6.11 -19.13 -18.03
C PRO A 104 -6.30 -19.60 -19.48
N THR A 105 -6.17 -20.90 -19.74
CA THR A 105 -6.45 -21.46 -21.08
C THR A 105 -7.39 -22.67 -21.09
N GLY A 106 -7.92 -23.08 -19.93
CA GLY A 106 -9.03 -24.02 -19.87
C GLY A 106 -10.36 -23.33 -20.14
N SER A 107 -10.98 -23.59 -21.30
CA SER A 107 -12.36 -23.18 -21.59
C SER A 107 -13.32 -23.88 -20.63
N LEU A 108 -13.56 -23.26 -19.47
CA LEU A 108 -14.75 -23.53 -18.65
C LEU A 108 -15.97 -23.10 -19.47
N GLY A 109 -16.98 -23.96 -19.55
CA GLY A 109 -18.23 -23.62 -20.24
C GLY A 109 -18.86 -22.38 -19.60
N ALA A 110 -19.40 -21.47 -20.41
CA ALA A 110 -19.95 -20.18 -19.96
C ALA A 110 -21.02 -20.30 -18.86
N LEU A 111 -21.71 -21.45 -18.75
CA LEU A 111 -22.68 -21.74 -17.69
C LEU A 111 -22.03 -21.96 -16.32
N ASP A 112 -20.85 -22.60 -16.27
CA ASP A 112 -20.10 -22.80 -15.02
C ASP A 112 -19.47 -21.50 -14.54
N ALA A 113 -19.09 -20.60 -15.46
CA ALA A 113 -18.59 -19.27 -15.13
C ALA A 113 -19.68 -18.38 -14.50
N GLN A 114 -20.92 -18.44 -15.00
CA GLN A 114 -22.05 -17.68 -14.45
C GLN A 114 -22.45 -18.16 -13.04
N ALA A 115 -22.56 -19.48 -12.85
CA ALA A 115 -22.86 -20.05 -11.53
C ALA A 115 -21.74 -19.75 -10.51
N ALA A 116 -20.47 -19.81 -10.93
CA ALA A 116 -19.34 -19.41 -10.09
C ALA A 116 -19.37 -17.91 -9.76
N LEU A 117 -19.80 -17.05 -10.69
CA LEU A 117 -19.96 -15.62 -10.46
C LEU A 117 -21.06 -15.33 -9.44
N GLU A 118 -22.23 -15.97 -9.56
CA GLU A 118 -23.35 -15.80 -8.63
C GLU A 118 -22.98 -16.22 -7.20
N GLN A 119 -22.33 -17.38 -7.05
CA GLN A 119 -21.81 -17.82 -5.74
C GLN A 119 -20.77 -16.83 -5.18
N ARG A 120 -19.89 -16.31 -6.04
CA ARG A 120 -18.91 -15.30 -5.62
C ARG A 120 -19.57 -14.00 -5.16
N ILE A 121 -20.61 -13.55 -5.86
CA ILE A 121 -21.40 -12.38 -5.46
C ILE A 121 -22.05 -12.62 -4.10
N GLU A 122 -22.69 -13.78 -3.89
CA GLU A 122 -23.32 -14.12 -2.61
C GLU A 122 -22.31 -14.12 -1.45
N ILE A 123 -21.12 -14.71 -1.67
CA ILE A 123 -20.03 -14.71 -0.68
C ILE A 123 -19.58 -13.28 -0.35
N LEU A 124 -19.42 -12.43 -1.36
CA LEU A 124 -18.99 -11.04 -1.18
C LEU A 124 -20.05 -10.20 -0.46
N VAL A 125 -21.32 -10.32 -0.85
CA VAL A 125 -22.44 -9.61 -0.19
C VAL A 125 -22.53 -10.02 1.27
N LYS A 126 -22.46 -11.33 1.56
CA LYS A 126 -22.47 -11.81 2.94
C LYS A 126 -21.27 -11.30 3.74
N ALA A 127 -20.08 -11.27 3.15
CA ALA A 127 -18.90 -10.72 3.80
C ALA A 127 -19.05 -9.22 4.11
N GLU A 128 -19.69 -8.45 3.21
CA GLU A 128 -20.03 -7.05 3.46
C GLU A 128 -21.06 -6.88 4.58
N GLU A 129 -22.11 -7.71 4.60
CA GLU A 129 -23.13 -7.70 5.66
C GLU A 129 -22.54 -8.06 7.02
N ASP A 130 -21.71 -9.10 7.09
CA ASP A 130 -21.01 -9.52 8.30
C ASP A 130 -20.04 -8.42 8.77
N ALA A 131 -19.30 -7.80 7.86
CA ALA A 131 -18.43 -6.66 8.17
C ALA A 131 -19.23 -5.48 8.74
N ALA A 132 -20.32 -5.09 8.09
CA ALA A 132 -21.20 -4.02 8.52
C ALA A 132 -21.82 -4.30 9.91
N ALA A 133 -22.24 -5.54 10.16
CA ALA A 133 -22.79 -5.95 11.45
C ALA A 133 -21.75 -5.92 12.58
N SER A 134 -20.47 -6.11 12.27
CA SER A 134 -19.36 -6.09 13.22
C SER A 134 -18.70 -4.72 13.39
N TYR A 135 -19.10 -3.72 12.59
CA TYR A 135 -18.44 -2.43 12.56
C TYR A 135 -18.72 -1.60 13.83
N ASP A 136 -17.68 -1.39 14.64
CA ASP A 136 -17.67 -0.39 15.71
C ASP A 136 -16.76 0.80 15.33
N PRO A 137 -17.30 2.00 15.06
CA PRO A 137 -16.50 3.16 14.74
C PRO A 137 -15.55 3.55 15.87
N ASN A 138 -15.88 3.30 17.14
CA ASN A 138 -15.00 3.65 18.26
C ASN A 138 -13.80 2.70 18.34
N GLN A 139 -13.99 1.42 18.03
CA GLN A 139 -12.90 0.46 17.92
C GLN A 139 -11.93 0.86 16.80
N VAL A 140 -12.45 1.19 15.61
CA VAL A 140 -11.61 1.63 14.48
C VAL A 140 -10.85 2.90 14.82
N VAL A 141 -11.51 3.91 15.41
CA VAL A 141 -10.83 5.12 15.90
C VAL A 141 -9.74 4.77 16.92
N SER A 142 -10.01 3.89 17.87
CA SER A 142 -9.02 3.47 18.87
C SER A 142 -7.81 2.80 18.24
N LEU A 143 -8.01 1.96 17.21
CA LEU A 143 -6.92 1.32 16.48
C LEU A 143 -6.10 2.31 15.65
N ILE A 144 -6.74 3.28 14.99
CA ILE A 144 -6.02 4.37 14.30
C ILE A 144 -5.17 5.17 15.30
N THR A 145 -5.72 5.50 16.47
CA THR A 145 -4.99 6.15 17.56
C THR A 145 -3.80 5.33 18.01
N GLN A 146 -3.99 4.04 18.29
CA GLN A 146 -2.90 3.15 18.68
C GLN A 146 -1.81 3.07 17.60
N PHE A 147 -2.18 3.05 16.32
CA PHE A 147 -1.24 3.06 15.22
C PHE A 147 -0.39 4.34 15.19
N TYR A 148 -1.00 5.51 15.36
CA TYR A 148 -0.27 6.78 15.42
C TYR A 148 0.64 6.86 16.67
N GLU A 149 0.14 6.43 17.82
CA GLU A 149 0.92 6.35 19.05
C GLU A 149 2.11 5.40 18.93
N LEU A 150 1.96 4.31 18.17
CA LEU A 150 3.05 3.40 17.84
C LEU A 150 4.15 4.12 17.05
N MET A 151 3.81 4.94 16.05
CA MET A 151 4.81 5.71 15.29
C MET A 151 5.60 6.68 16.17
N VAL A 152 4.93 7.36 17.12
CA VAL A 152 5.59 8.22 18.12
C VAL A 152 6.50 7.38 19.03
N THR A 153 6.01 6.23 19.49
CA THR A 153 6.72 5.36 20.42
C THR A 153 7.99 4.78 19.77
N MET A 154 7.89 4.35 18.51
CA MET A 154 9.00 3.87 17.70
C MET A 154 10.03 4.95 17.38
N GLY A 155 9.74 6.22 17.67
CA GLY A 155 10.65 7.33 17.40
C GLY A 155 10.60 7.84 15.96
N HIS A 156 9.67 7.34 15.14
CA HIS A 156 9.41 7.88 13.80
C HIS A 156 8.85 9.29 13.87
N TRP A 157 7.85 9.47 14.75
CA TRP A 157 7.25 10.77 14.97
C TRP A 157 7.75 11.41 16.27
N PRO A 158 7.92 12.74 16.29
CA PRO A 158 8.24 13.47 17.51
C PRO A 158 7.10 13.37 18.54
N GLU A 159 7.44 13.55 19.81
CA GLU A 159 6.42 13.59 20.86
C GLU A 159 5.49 14.78 20.66
N GLY A 160 4.21 14.61 20.97
CA GLY A 160 3.20 15.64 20.80
C GLY A 160 2.79 15.88 19.35
N SER A 161 3.20 15.04 18.40
CA SER A 161 2.84 15.14 16.97
C SER A 161 1.39 14.75 16.67
N ILE A 162 0.62 14.29 17.65
CA ILE A 162 -0.77 13.84 17.47
C ILE A 162 -1.70 14.79 18.21
N ARG A 163 -2.73 15.27 17.52
CA ARG A 163 -3.87 15.99 18.09
C ARG A 163 -5.00 15.01 18.36
N TYR A 164 -5.41 14.94 19.61
CA TYR A 164 -6.47 14.04 20.07
C TYR A 164 -7.80 14.80 20.15
N PRO A 165 -8.94 14.11 19.94
CA PRO A 165 -10.25 14.70 20.22
C PRO A 165 -10.40 15.06 21.72
N PRO A 166 -11.27 16.02 22.08
CA PRO A 166 -12.10 16.82 21.18
C PRO A 166 -11.30 17.93 20.48
N HIS A 167 -11.47 18.03 19.15
CA HIS A 167 -10.83 19.07 18.34
C HIS A 167 -11.58 20.39 18.51
N THR A 168 -11.02 21.31 19.29
CA THR A 168 -11.63 22.64 19.54
C THR A 168 -10.93 23.77 18.78
N ASP A 169 -9.72 23.56 18.28
CA ASP A 169 -8.92 24.61 17.63
C ASP A 169 -8.00 24.04 16.51
N PRO A 170 -8.42 24.15 15.22
CA PRO A 170 -9.79 24.38 14.79
C PRO A 170 -10.68 23.13 14.99
N PRO A 171 -12.00 23.29 15.18
CA PRO A 171 -12.94 22.17 15.11
C PRO A 171 -13.18 21.73 13.66
N VAL A 172 -13.76 20.54 13.48
CA VAL A 172 -14.28 20.12 12.17
C VAL A 172 -15.42 21.05 11.76
N ASN A 173 -15.36 21.63 10.56
CA ASN A 173 -16.44 22.47 10.04
C ASN A 173 -17.62 21.59 9.57
N GLU A 174 -18.57 21.33 10.47
CA GLU A 174 -19.74 20.47 10.23
C GLU A 174 -20.66 21.02 9.13
N GLU A 175 -20.81 22.35 9.03
CA GLU A 175 -21.65 23.00 8.01
C GLU A 175 -21.08 22.73 6.62
N LEU A 176 -19.79 22.96 6.43
CA LEU A 176 -19.09 22.66 5.19
C LEU A 176 -19.09 21.15 4.90
N ALA A 177 -18.85 20.31 5.90
CA ALA A 177 -18.88 18.86 5.72
C ALA A 177 -20.27 18.39 5.22
N THR A 178 -21.34 18.96 5.77
CA THR A 178 -22.72 18.68 5.34
C THR A 178 -22.97 19.19 3.91
N GLU A 179 -22.50 20.40 3.57
CA GLU A 179 -22.60 20.96 2.20
C GLU A 179 -21.90 20.06 1.16
N LEU A 180 -20.75 19.49 1.54
CA LEU A 180 -19.97 18.57 0.70
C LEU A 180 -20.56 17.14 0.63
N GLY A 181 -21.67 16.90 1.32
CA GLY A 181 -22.43 15.66 1.28
C GLY A 181 -21.92 14.56 2.21
N TYR A 182 -21.07 14.87 3.20
CA TYR A 182 -20.70 13.89 4.23
C TYR A 182 -21.92 13.59 5.14
N PRO A 183 -22.29 12.33 5.35
CA PRO A 183 -23.39 11.98 6.24
C PRO A 183 -23.01 12.17 7.71
N PRO A 184 -23.99 12.35 8.62
CA PRO A 184 -23.74 12.55 10.06
C PRO A 184 -22.86 11.46 10.71
N ALA A 185 -22.96 10.21 10.23
CA ALA A 185 -22.13 9.11 10.72
C ALA A 185 -20.64 9.31 10.38
N VAL A 186 -20.31 9.79 9.18
CA VAL A 186 -18.92 10.11 8.78
C VAL A 186 -18.40 11.29 9.58
N ILE A 187 -19.20 12.36 9.70
CA ILE A 187 -18.84 13.55 10.48
C ILE A 187 -18.56 13.16 11.93
N SER A 188 -19.37 12.27 12.52
CA SER A 188 -19.13 11.74 13.86
C SER A 188 -17.79 11.02 13.99
N VAL A 189 -17.34 10.28 12.98
CA VAL A 189 -16.01 9.67 12.94
C VAL A 189 -14.92 10.74 12.82
N MET A 190 -15.08 11.75 11.97
CA MET A 190 -14.14 12.87 11.83
C MET A 190 -13.87 13.59 13.16
N HIS A 191 -14.88 13.75 14.03
CA HIS A 191 -14.69 14.34 15.35
C HIS A 191 -13.90 13.48 16.33
N LYS A 192 -13.83 12.17 16.10
CA LYS A 192 -13.21 11.20 17.00
C LYS A 192 -11.81 10.79 16.55
N LEU A 193 -11.48 10.94 15.28
CA LEU A 193 -10.17 10.57 14.75
C LEU A 193 -9.05 11.38 15.39
N PRO A 194 -7.89 10.79 15.66
CA PRO A 194 -6.67 11.53 15.92
C PRO A 194 -6.16 12.14 14.61
N TYR A 195 -5.53 13.32 14.68
CA TYR A 195 -4.92 13.96 13.52
C TYR A 195 -3.44 14.24 13.75
N PRO A 196 -2.55 13.97 12.79
CA PRO A 196 -1.16 14.37 12.90
C PRO A 196 -1.05 15.89 12.84
N ASN A 197 -0.05 16.43 13.54
CA ASN A 197 0.27 17.85 13.48
C ASN A 197 0.71 18.24 12.07
N PRO A 198 0.42 19.47 11.64
CA PRO A 198 0.90 19.98 10.35
C PRO A 198 2.42 19.89 10.19
N SER A 199 3.20 19.91 11.29
CA SER A 199 4.66 19.86 11.26
C SER A 199 5.24 18.54 10.76
N ILE A 200 4.47 17.45 10.78
CA ILE A 200 4.90 16.11 10.32
C ILE A 200 4.06 15.62 9.12
N ASN A 201 3.22 16.49 8.57
CA ASN A 201 2.24 16.16 7.54
C ASN A 201 2.32 17.20 6.41
N THR A 202 3.53 17.60 6.05
CA THR A 202 3.77 18.56 4.95
C THR A 202 4.04 17.85 3.64
N TRP A 203 3.91 18.59 2.53
CA TRP A 203 4.06 18.06 1.17
C TRP A 203 5.47 17.57 0.81
N HIS A 204 6.49 18.07 1.50
CA HIS A 204 7.89 17.77 1.24
C HIS A 204 8.54 17.01 2.39
N ASP A 205 7.74 16.65 3.39
CA ASP A 205 8.21 15.95 4.56
C ASP A 205 7.98 14.46 4.37
N ASP A 206 8.75 13.91 3.44
CA ASP A 206 8.84 12.47 3.25
C ASP A 206 9.39 11.81 4.53
N GLU A 207 10.11 12.55 5.38
CA GLU A 207 10.76 12.00 6.59
C GLU A 207 9.77 11.40 7.59
N HIS A 208 8.55 11.94 7.64
CA HIS A 208 7.52 11.50 8.57
C HIS A 208 6.33 10.80 7.88
N ALA A 209 6.40 10.59 6.57
CA ALA A 209 5.37 9.88 5.84
C ALA A 209 5.24 8.43 6.34
N ILE A 210 4.02 7.91 6.35
CA ILE A 210 3.75 6.48 6.62
C ILE A 210 3.44 5.75 5.32
N PHE A 211 2.66 6.42 4.46
CA PHE A 211 2.19 5.91 3.19
C PHE A 211 2.85 6.71 2.08
N ASP A 212 3.47 6.00 1.14
CA ASP A 212 4.31 6.61 0.11
C ASP A 212 3.57 7.69 -0.68
N GLU A 213 4.26 8.79 -0.94
CA GLU A 213 3.80 9.98 -1.68
C GLU A 213 2.47 10.61 -1.19
N THR A 214 1.98 10.26 0.00
CA THR A 214 0.67 10.72 0.48
C THR A 214 0.77 11.57 1.74
N ARG A 215 -0.37 12.09 2.19
CA ARG A 215 -0.50 12.86 3.43
C ARG A 215 -1.69 12.34 4.20
N LEU A 216 -1.57 12.19 5.50
CA LEU A 216 -2.68 11.78 6.34
C LEU A 216 -3.73 12.89 6.37
N ALA A 217 -5.01 12.52 6.33
CA ALA A 217 -6.09 13.49 6.29
C ALA A 217 -6.32 14.15 7.66
N ASP A 218 -6.49 15.47 7.66
CA ASP A 218 -6.85 16.31 8.81
C ASP A 218 -8.12 17.11 8.50
N TYR A 219 -9.27 16.56 8.87
CA TYR A 219 -10.58 17.16 8.59
C TYR A 219 -10.96 18.35 9.49
N THR A 220 -10.06 18.77 10.38
CA THR A 220 -10.18 20.09 11.01
C THR A 220 -9.84 21.22 10.03
N GLN A 221 -9.20 20.89 8.91
CA GLN A 221 -8.88 21.83 7.84
C GLN A 221 -9.92 21.74 6.71
N GLU A 222 -10.49 22.88 6.32
CA GLU A 222 -11.51 22.94 5.27
C GLU A 222 -11.00 22.46 3.90
N SER A 223 -9.73 22.71 3.58
CA SER A 223 -9.11 22.21 2.34
C SER A 223 -9.16 20.68 2.27
N TYR A 224 -8.92 20.00 3.38
CA TYR A 224 -8.94 18.53 3.46
C TYR A 224 -10.35 17.98 3.38
N LEU A 225 -11.36 18.69 3.90
CA LEU A 225 -12.77 18.34 3.68
C LEU A 225 -13.12 18.33 2.18
N ARG A 226 -12.66 19.35 1.44
CA ARG A 226 -12.89 19.48 -0.02
C ARG A 226 -12.10 18.44 -0.81
N GLU A 227 -10.80 18.35 -0.58
CA GLU A 227 -9.88 17.41 -1.24
C GLU A 227 -10.31 15.96 -0.98
N GLY A 228 -10.80 15.64 0.22
CA GLY A 228 -11.29 14.31 0.58
C GLY A 228 -12.54 13.87 -0.19
N ARG A 229 -13.22 14.76 -0.93
CA ARG A 229 -14.32 14.38 -1.83
C ARG A 229 -13.84 14.05 -3.24
N LEU A 230 -12.61 14.41 -3.60
CA LEU A 230 -12.10 14.22 -4.96
C LEU A 230 -11.67 12.75 -5.17
N PRO A 231 -12.05 12.11 -6.29
CA PRO A 231 -11.60 10.76 -6.58
C PRO A 231 -10.13 10.76 -7.00
N PRO A 232 -9.26 9.92 -6.40
CA PRO A 232 -7.91 9.74 -6.91
C PRO A 232 -7.91 9.03 -8.27
N PRO A 233 -6.96 9.34 -9.16
CA PRO A 233 -6.08 10.51 -9.14
C PRO A 233 -6.80 11.78 -9.63
N TYR A 234 -7.03 12.77 -8.76
CA TYR A 234 -7.85 13.94 -9.14
C TYR A 234 -7.10 15.02 -9.92
N MET A 235 -5.76 15.00 -9.97
CA MET A 235 -4.98 16.07 -10.60
C MET A 235 -5.14 16.18 -12.14
N TYR A 236 -5.80 15.22 -12.79
CA TYR A 236 -5.92 15.16 -14.26
C TYR A 236 -7.35 15.07 -14.75
N ILE A 237 -8.33 15.10 -13.85
CA ILE A 237 -9.70 14.77 -14.21
C ILE A 237 -10.61 15.93 -13.84
N ASP A 238 -10.69 16.88 -14.77
CA ASP A 238 -11.78 17.85 -14.78
C ASP A 238 -13.12 17.06 -14.85
N ASP A 239 -14.10 17.50 -14.06
CA ASP A 239 -15.45 16.92 -14.00
C ASP A 239 -15.58 15.49 -13.43
N CYS A 240 -14.68 15.09 -12.53
CA CYS A 240 -14.84 13.84 -11.80
C CYS A 240 -15.93 13.96 -10.72
N PRO A 241 -16.95 13.06 -10.68
CA PRO A 241 -17.93 13.10 -9.61
C PRO A 241 -17.25 12.83 -8.26
N PRO A 242 -17.76 13.41 -7.16
CA PRO A 242 -17.18 13.15 -5.85
C PRO A 242 -17.24 11.66 -5.51
N ILE A 243 -16.31 11.19 -4.67
CA ILE A 243 -16.32 9.80 -4.19
C ILE A 243 -17.62 9.51 -3.42
N ASP A 244 -17.92 8.24 -3.13
CA ASP A 244 -19.13 7.90 -2.39
C ASP A 244 -19.19 8.60 -1.01
N ALA A 245 -20.38 9.05 -0.59
CA ALA A 245 -20.56 9.93 0.58
C ALA A 245 -20.10 9.31 1.91
N TRP A 246 -20.17 7.99 2.04
CA TRP A 246 -19.77 7.24 3.23
C TRP A 246 -18.27 6.88 3.28
N LEU A 247 -17.52 7.18 2.20
CA LEU A 247 -16.08 6.98 2.17
C LEU A 247 -15.37 8.17 2.80
N LEU A 248 -14.48 7.85 3.73
CA LEU A 248 -13.64 8.79 4.45
C LEU A 248 -12.16 8.49 4.14
N PRO A 249 -11.52 9.23 3.23
CA PRO A 249 -10.08 9.11 3.01
C PRO A 249 -9.30 9.34 4.31
N LEU A 250 -8.46 8.39 4.68
CA LEU A 250 -7.53 8.53 5.82
C LEU A 250 -6.21 9.18 5.40
N VAL A 251 -5.96 9.18 4.09
CA VAL A 251 -4.93 9.95 3.41
C VAL A 251 -5.59 10.83 2.36
N ILE A 252 -5.08 12.03 2.17
CA ILE A 252 -5.55 12.91 1.10
C ILE A 252 -5.16 12.29 -0.24
N PRO A 253 -6.14 12.08 -1.15
CA PRO A 253 -5.85 11.53 -2.45
C PRO A 253 -4.86 12.42 -3.20
N LYS A 254 -3.98 11.84 -4.01
CA LYS A 254 -3.11 12.56 -4.94
C LYS A 254 -3.09 11.87 -6.30
N ARG A 255 -2.23 12.38 -7.19
CA ARG A 255 -1.88 11.76 -8.46
C ARG A 255 -1.29 10.35 -8.27
N TYR A 256 -0.47 10.21 -7.25
CA TYR A 256 0.42 9.10 -7.01
C TYR A 256 0.36 8.71 -5.53
N GLY A 257 0.97 7.58 -5.21
CA GLY A 257 1.13 7.07 -3.86
C GLY A 257 0.07 6.07 -3.42
N TRP A 258 0.02 5.90 -2.11
CA TRP A 258 -0.85 4.97 -1.40
C TRP A 258 -2.15 5.61 -0.92
N HIS A 259 -3.28 5.07 -1.38
CA HIS A 259 -4.60 5.51 -0.95
C HIS A 259 -5.16 4.57 0.11
N CYS A 260 -5.72 5.14 1.16
CA CYS A 260 -6.38 4.41 2.24
C CYS A 260 -7.67 5.15 2.59
N MET A 261 -8.82 4.48 2.44
CA MET A 261 -10.13 5.06 2.72
C MET A 261 -10.93 4.15 3.65
N LEU A 262 -11.57 4.74 4.64
CA LEU A 262 -12.53 4.06 5.51
C LEU A 262 -13.92 4.16 4.91
N ASP A 263 -14.50 3.02 4.56
CA ASP A 263 -15.92 2.90 4.27
C ASP A 263 -16.69 2.79 5.59
N THR A 264 -17.22 3.93 6.03
CA THR A 264 -17.95 4.02 7.30
C THR A 264 -19.33 3.37 7.26
N LYS A 265 -19.82 2.97 6.09
CA LYS A 265 -21.12 2.31 5.95
C LYS A 265 -21.04 0.85 6.37
N ILE A 266 -19.94 0.18 5.98
CA ILE A 266 -19.76 -1.27 6.20
C ILE A 266 -18.51 -1.60 7.04
N GLY A 267 -17.75 -0.60 7.47
CA GLY A 267 -16.62 -0.79 8.37
C GLY A 267 -15.40 -1.45 7.74
N VAL A 268 -15.10 -1.14 6.47
CA VAL A 268 -13.95 -1.71 5.75
C VAL A 268 -12.97 -0.63 5.33
N ILE A 269 -11.70 -1.00 5.18
CA ILE A 269 -10.66 -0.20 4.55
C ILE A 269 -10.54 -0.61 3.08
N ARG A 270 -10.48 0.40 2.22
CA ARG A 270 -10.06 0.31 0.81
C ARG A 270 -8.65 0.87 0.74
N ALA A 271 -7.67 0.01 0.53
CA ALA A 271 -6.27 0.41 0.46
C ALA A 271 -5.65 -0.07 -0.86
N TYR A 272 -5.04 0.83 -1.63
CA TYR A 272 -4.46 0.57 -2.95
C TYR A 272 -3.50 1.69 -3.36
N SER A 273 -2.59 1.41 -4.29
CA SER A 273 -1.72 2.43 -4.89
C SER A 273 -2.19 2.77 -6.31
N VAL A 274 -2.11 4.04 -6.69
CA VAL A 274 -2.41 4.51 -8.07
C VAL A 274 -1.16 4.45 -8.94
N ASP A 275 0.02 4.44 -8.35
CA ASP A 275 1.25 4.27 -9.10
C ASP A 275 1.33 2.85 -9.64
N SER A 276 1.71 2.75 -10.91
CA SER A 276 2.11 1.49 -11.53
C SER A 276 3.44 1.02 -10.94
N VAL A 277 3.46 0.62 -9.68
CA VAL A 277 4.69 0.17 -9.02
C VAL A 277 4.51 -1.29 -8.63
N SER A 278 5.15 -2.09 -9.48
CA SER A 278 5.83 -3.35 -9.20
C SER A 278 5.11 -4.34 -8.26
N GLU A 279 4.93 -5.57 -8.76
CA GLU A 279 4.36 -6.75 -8.09
C GLU A 279 5.00 -7.13 -6.74
N TRP A 280 5.97 -6.34 -6.27
CA TRP A 280 6.93 -6.64 -5.23
C TRP A 280 6.69 -5.87 -3.92
N THR A 281 5.87 -4.82 -3.90
CA THR A 281 5.54 -4.17 -2.62
C THR A 281 4.58 -5.08 -1.82
N THR A 282 4.84 -5.32 -0.52
CA THR A 282 4.04 -6.27 0.29
C THR A 282 2.56 -5.90 0.39
N GLU A 283 2.22 -4.65 0.15
CA GLU A 283 0.83 -4.21 0.07
C GLU A 283 0.18 -4.63 -1.25
N TRP A 284 0.95 -4.74 -2.33
CA TRP A 284 0.48 -5.20 -3.64
C TRP A 284 0.05 -6.66 -3.67
N VAL A 285 0.87 -7.55 -3.11
CA VAL A 285 0.56 -8.99 -3.00
C VAL A 285 -0.75 -9.24 -2.24
N ARG A 286 -1.16 -8.27 -1.39
CA ARG A 286 -2.37 -8.34 -0.56
C ARG A 286 -3.62 -7.77 -1.22
N HIS A 287 -3.48 -6.84 -2.18
CA HIS A 287 -4.61 -6.00 -2.62
C HIS A 287 -4.99 -6.11 -4.11
N GLY A 288 -4.21 -6.84 -4.92
CA GLY A 288 -4.56 -7.22 -6.29
C GLY A 288 -4.41 -6.08 -7.30
N ARG A 289 -3.87 -6.40 -8.49
CA ARG A 289 -3.77 -5.47 -9.62
C ARG A 289 -5.15 -5.20 -10.22
N VAL A 290 -5.48 -3.94 -10.46
CA VAL A 290 -6.47 -3.62 -11.49
C VAL A 290 -5.68 -3.39 -12.78
N GLU A 291 -5.65 -4.38 -13.67
CA GLU A 291 -4.98 -4.25 -14.97
C GLU A 291 -5.77 -3.30 -15.86
N PHE A 292 -5.11 -2.23 -16.32
CA PHE A 292 -5.68 -1.33 -17.31
C PHE A 292 -5.16 -1.71 -18.69
N GLY A 293 -6.08 -1.96 -19.63
CA GLY A 293 -5.76 -1.91 -21.04
C GLY A 293 -5.23 -0.52 -21.38
N SER A 294 -4.13 -0.46 -22.12
CA SER A 294 -3.31 0.74 -22.39
C SER A 294 -4.05 1.94 -23.02
N GLU A 295 -5.28 1.77 -23.48
CA GLU A 295 -6.01 2.79 -24.25
C GLU A 295 -7.11 3.55 -23.47
N LYS A 296 -7.36 3.26 -22.18
CA LYS A 296 -8.46 3.89 -21.41
C LYS A 296 -8.10 4.34 -19.99
N TRP A 297 -6.89 4.88 -19.80
CA TRP A 297 -6.45 5.43 -18.52
C TRP A 297 -7.40 6.52 -17.95
N GLU A 298 -8.10 7.29 -18.80
CA GLU A 298 -8.93 8.42 -18.36
C GLU A 298 -10.30 8.03 -17.73
N HIS A 299 -10.82 6.84 -18.03
CA HIS A 299 -12.11 6.40 -17.50
C HIS A 299 -12.01 5.34 -16.41
N ALA A 300 -11.02 4.45 -16.49
CA ALA A 300 -10.84 3.40 -15.49
C ALA A 300 -10.40 3.98 -14.13
N SER A 301 -9.62 5.07 -14.17
CA SER A 301 -9.13 5.82 -13.00
C SER A 301 -10.21 6.42 -12.10
N ARG A 302 -11.36 6.82 -12.66
CA ARG A 302 -12.41 7.53 -11.92
C ARG A 302 -13.12 6.71 -10.84
N THR A 303 -13.03 5.37 -10.91
CA THR A 303 -13.75 4.45 -10.01
C THR A 303 -12.87 3.38 -9.39
N GLU A 304 -11.54 3.52 -9.46
CA GLU A 304 -10.59 2.51 -8.99
C GLU A 304 -10.81 2.16 -7.52
N TYR A 305 -11.08 3.16 -6.68
CA TYR A 305 -11.38 2.95 -5.26
C TYR A 305 -12.57 2.00 -5.03
N ARG A 306 -13.53 1.94 -5.97
CA ARG A 306 -14.68 1.02 -5.85
C ARG A 306 -14.29 -0.43 -6.10
N ARG A 307 -13.21 -0.66 -6.85
CA ARG A 307 -12.68 -1.99 -7.18
C ARG A 307 -11.56 -2.42 -6.23
N ALA A 308 -11.04 -1.50 -5.42
CA ALA A 308 -10.03 -1.80 -4.42
C ALA A 308 -10.50 -2.93 -3.49
N THR A 309 -9.57 -3.83 -3.16
CA THR A 309 -9.82 -4.89 -2.18
C THR A 309 -10.25 -4.28 -0.85
N ILE A 310 -11.35 -4.81 -0.30
CA ILE A 310 -11.89 -4.39 0.99
C ILE A 310 -11.41 -5.31 2.11
N ILE A 311 -11.02 -4.73 3.24
CA ILE A 311 -10.62 -5.47 4.44
C ILE A 311 -11.39 -4.89 5.64
N PRO A 312 -11.95 -5.69 6.56
CA PRO A 312 -12.53 -5.16 7.79
C PRO A 312 -11.55 -4.20 8.50
N ALA A 313 -12.01 -2.99 8.81
CA ALA A 313 -11.13 -1.89 9.21
C ALA A 313 -10.35 -2.19 10.48
N ALA A 314 -10.99 -2.83 11.47
CA ALA A 314 -10.32 -3.23 12.70
C ALA A 314 -9.15 -4.18 12.41
N ARG A 315 -9.39 -5.20 11.57
CA ARG A 315 -8.39 -6.18 11.17
C ARG A 315 -7.24 -5.56 10.39
N TYR A 316 -7.53 -4.61 9.48
CA TYR A 316 -6.51 -3.88 8.74
C TYR A 316 -5.53 -3.18 9.70
N PHE A 317 -6.04 -2.42 10.67
CA PHE A 317 -5.18 -1.70 11.61
C PHE A 317 -4.49 -2.62 12.63
N GLU A 318 -5.14 -3.69 13.08
CA GLU A 318 -4.49 -4.70 13.94
C GLU A 318 -3.28 -5.34 13.24
N GLU A 319 -3.43 -5.73 11.98
CA GLU A 319 -2.34 -6.30 11.18
C GLU A 319 -1.24 -5.26 10.90
N LEU A 320 -1.62 -4.01 10.63
CA LEU A 320 -0.67 -2.92 10.41
C LEU A 320 0.15 -2.61 11.67
N ILE A 321 -0.51 -2.45 12.82
CA ILE A 321 0.12 -2.25 14.13
C ILE A 321 1.07 -3.41 14.42
N TYR A 322 0.61 -4.65 14.23
CA TYR A 322 1.45 -5.83 14.46
C TYR A 322 2.70 -5.82 13.56
N ALA A 323 2.56 -5.45 12.28
CA ALA A 323 3.67 -5.42 11.34
C ALA A 323 4.78 -4.46 11.79
N TYR A 324 4.43 -3.23 12.19
CA TYR A 324 5.41 -2.27 12.72
C TYR A 324 5.94 -2.68 14.09
N TYR A 325 5.07 -3.17 14.99
CA TYR A 325 5.49 -3.61 16.32
C TYR A 325 6.51 -4.76 16.25
N SER A 326 6.32 -5.69 15.32
CA SER A 326 7.22 -6.84 15.10
C SER A 326 8.43 -6.51 14.22
N LEU A 327 8.57 -5.27 13.74
CA LEU A 327 9.57 -4.84 12.76
C LEU A 327 9.51 -5.61 11.42
N ALA A 328 8.39 -6.29 11.13
CA ALA A 328 8.09 -6.76 9.79
C ALA A 328 7.84 -5.58 8.83
N ARG A 329 7.58 -4.39 9.40
CA ARG A 329 7.73 -3.11 8.72
C ARG A 329 8.57 -2.15 9.54
N LEU A 330 9.36 -1.35 8.84
CA LEU A 330 10.12 -0.26 9.42
C LEU A 330 9.45 1.07 9.09
N PRO A 331 9.47 2.04 10.01
CA PRO A 331 8.98 3.38 9.73
C PRO A 331 10.08 4.18 9.03
N LEU A 332 10.25 3.94 7.74
CA LEU A 332 11.20 4.67 6.90
C LEU A 332 10.49 5.73 6.06
N VAL A 333 11.30 6.70 5.65
CA VAL A 333 10.92 7.90 4.89
C VAL A 333 10.25 7.55 3.57
N ARG A 334 10.82 6.60 2.82
CA ARG A 334 10.27 6.16 1.54
C ARG A 334 9.37 4.95 1.76
N GLY A 335 8.11 5.05 1.37
CA GLY A 335 7.13 4.02 1.69
C GLY A 335 7.45 2.65 1.05
N ASN A 336 8.10 2.64 -0.11
CA ASN A 336 8.63 1.43 -0.74
C ASN A 336 9.77 0.77 0.05
N ALA A 337 10.45 1.49 0.92
CA ALA A 337 11.50 0.98 1.81
C ALA A 337 10.95 0.49 3.15
N ASN A 338 9.64 0.52 3.38
CA ASN A 338 9.08 0.10 4.67
C ASN A 338 9.09 -1.42 4.87
N ASP A 339 9.25 -2.21 3.80
CA ASP A 339 9.40 -3.67 3.88
C ASP A 339 10.87 -4.08 3.74
N PRO A 340 11.50 -4.61 4.82
CA PRO A 340 12.87 -5.12 4.77
C PRO A 340 13.09 -6.30 3.81
N LEU A 341 12.01 -6.93 3.32
CA LEU A 341 12.07 -8.07 2.39
C LEU A 341 11.91 -7.65 0.92
N ASP A 342 11.65 -6.38 0.62
CA ASP A 342 11.51 -5.92 -0.76
C ASP A 342 12.88 -5.87 -1.46
N SER A 343 13.04 -6.65 -2.53
CA SER A 343 14.28 -6.75 -3.28
C SER A 343 14.54 -5.57 -4.22
N ASN A 344 13.54 -4.71 -4.47
CA ASN A 344 13.65 -3.55 -5.36
C ASN A 344 13.96 -2.24 -4.63
N VAL A 345 14.37 -2.34 -3.36
CA VAL A 345 14.77 -1.20 -2.55
C VAL A 345 16.12 -0.69 -3.04
N LYS A 346 16.26 0.63 -3.19
CA LYS A 346 17.53 1.25 -3.59
C LYS A 346 18.59 0.99 -2.52
N ASP A 347 19.86 0.92 -2.91
CA ASP A 347 20.96 0.65 -1.98
C ASP A 347 20.99 1.60 -0.77
N GLU A 348 20.68 2.88 -0.98
CA GLU A 348 20.54 3.89 0.09
C GLU A 348 19.50 3.48 1.13
N ASP A 349 18.33 3.07 0.65
CA ASP A 349 17.18 2.73 1.47
C ASP A 349 17.42 1.40 2.19
N LYS A 350 18.09 0.44 1.53
CA LYS A 350 18.49 -0.84 2.14
C LYS A 350 19.50 -0.64 3.27
N GLU A 351 20.51 0.22 3.07
CA GLU A 351 21.45 0.59 4.14
C GLU A 351 20.72 1.21 5.34
N GLN A 352 19.73 2.08 5.09
CA GLN A 352 18.89 2.64 6.15
C GLN A 352 18.08 1.57 6.88
N GLN A 353 17.46 0.62 6.18
CA GLN A 353 16.72 -0.49 6.77
C GLN A 353 17.59 -1.33 7.72
N GLU A 354 18.76 -1.75 7.25
CA GLU A 354 19.70 -2.58 8.03
C GLU A 354 20.15 -1.85 9.30
N ILE A 355 20.51 -0.57 9.17
CA ILE A 355 20.91 0.26 10.32
C ILE A 355 19.73 0.39 11.28
N LEU A 356 18.55 0.79 10.81
CA LEU A 356 17.39 1.03 11.65
C LEU A 356 16.96 -0.23 12.41
N LEU A 357 16.91 -1.38 11.75
CA LEU A 357 16.62 -2.68 12.37
C LEU A 357 17.65 -3.05 13.44
N SER A 358 18.94 -2.81 13.16
CA SER A 358 20.01 -3.06 14.13
C SER A 358 19.88 -2.16 15.37
N LEU A 359 19.49 -0.89 15.17
CA LEU A 359 19.28 0.06 16.26
C LEU A 359 18.07 -0.32 17.11
N TYR A 360 16.92 -0.66 16.49
CA TYR A 360 15.76 -1.14 17.25
C TYR A 360 16.11 -2.33 18.13
N THR A 361 16.85 -3.30 17.58
CA THR A 361 17.32 -4.49 18.31
C THR A 361 18.26 -4.11 19.45
N LYS A 362 19.28 -3.29 19.17
CA LYS A 362 20.29 -2.82 20.13
C LYS A 362 19.67 -2.09 21.31
N TYR A 363 18.66 -1.26 21.06
CA TYR A 363 17.99 -0.45 22.08
C TYR A 363 16.76 -1.13 22.70
N GLY A 364 16.60 -2.44 22.50
CA GLY A 364 15.67 -3.26 23.26
C GLY A 364 14.21 -3.14 22.82
N TRP A 365 13.94 -2.76 21.57
CA TRP A 365 12.57 -2.83 21.04
C TRP A 365 12.05 -4.28 21.02
N PRO A 366 10.79 -4.55 21.41
CA PRO A 366 9.84 -3.62 22.03
C PRO A 366 9.85 -3.64 23.57
N HIS A 367 10.55 -4.58 24.22
CA HIS A 367 10.34 -4.91 25.64
C HIS A 367 11.25 -4.20 26.66
N ASN A 368 12.24 -3.42 26.22
CA ASN A 368 13.13 -2.60 27.07
C ASN A 368 13.57 -1.34 26.30
N TRP A 369 12.60 -0.67 25.68
CA TRP A 369 12.86 0.35 24.67
C TRP A 369 13.57 1.60 25.22
N GLN A 370 14.84 1.75 24.87
CA GLN A 370 15.70 2.91 25.18
C GLN A 370 15.55 4.00 24.11
N ARG A 371 14.36 4.63 24.08
CA ARG A 371 13.95 5.57 23.03
C ARG A 371 14.91 6.75 22.86
N ALA A 372 15.39 7.34 23.96
CA ALA A 372 16.19 8.56 23.91
C ALA A 372 17.57 8.29 23.28
N GLU A 373 18.20 7.20 23.68
CA GLU A 373 19.48 6.75 23.16
C GLU A 373 19.37 6.32 21.70
N PHE A 374 18.28 5.61 21.36
CA PHE A 374 17.96 5.28 19.97
C PHE A 374 17.85 6.53 19.09
N LEU A 375 17.06 7.53 19.49
CA LEU A 375 16.86 8.75 18.70
C LEU A 375 18.17 9.53 18.51
N ALA A 376 19.02 9.57 19.54
CA ALA A 376 20.32 10.23 19.47
C ALA A 376 21.26 9.54 18.47
N GLU A 377 21.31 8.21 18.48
CA GLU A 377 22.15 7.45 17.54
C GLU A 377 21.56 7.46 16.12
N TRP A 378 20.24 7.27 15.98
CA TRP A 378 19.56 7.32 14.69
C TRP A 378 19.77 8.67 14.00
N GLY A 379 19.56 9.79 14.71
CA GLY A 379 19.80 11.12 14.15
C GLY A 379 21.25 11.37 13.72
N THR A 380 22.22 10.69 14.34
CA THR A 380 23.63 10.70 13.88
C THR A 380 23.78 9.89 12.59
N LYS A 381 23.23 8.67 12.56
CA LYS A 381 23.30 7.76 11.41
C LYS A 381 22.60 8.30 10.18
N THR A 382 21.42 8.89 10.31
CA THR A 382 20.71 9.51 9.17
C THR A 382 21.55 10.61 8.52
N LYS A 383 22.30 11.40 9.31
CA LYS A 383 23.20 12.43 8.78
C LYS A 383 24.39 11.83 8.04
N GLU A 384 25.04 10.82 8.63
CA GLU A 384 26.16 10.11 8.01
C GLU A 384 25.75 9.50 6.65
N ILE A 385 24.59 8.82 6.61
CA ILE A 385 24.03 8.24 5.38
C ILE A 385 23.74 9.34 4.35
N SER A 386 23.08 10.42 4.77
CA SER A 386 22.73 11.53 3.88
C SER A 386 23.97 12.22 3.28
N GLU A 387 25.04 12.38 4.07
CA GLU A 387 26.31 12.94 3.61
C GLU A 387 27.02 12.01 2.63
N LYS A 388 27.14 10.72 2.97
CA LYS A 388 27.70 9.68 2.10
C LYS A 388 27.01 9.65 0.74
N TRP A 389 25.68 9.62 0.71
CA TRP A 389 24.93 9.54 -0.54
C TRP A 389 24.95 10.85 -1.33
N ARG A 390 25.07 12.01 -0.66
CA ARG A 390 25.34 13.29 -1.33
C ARG A 390 26.70 13.27 -2.05
N GLU A 391 27.74 12.74 -1.41
CA GLU A 391 29.07 12.60 -2.03
C GLU A 391 29.03 11.66 -3.23
N ILE A 392 28.41 10.48 -3.09
CA ILE A 392 28.23 9.51 -4.19
C ILE A 392 27.52 10.17 -5.37
N ARG A 393 26.39 10.83 -5.15
CA ARG A 393 25.64 11.54 -6.21
C ARG A 393 26.47 12.64 -6.87
N SER A 394 27.29 13.37 -6.11
CA SER A 394 28.18 14.41 -6.66
C SER A 394 29.36 13.86 -7.47
N SER A 395 29.71 12.58 -7.26
CA SER A 395 30.82 11.91 -7.94
C SER A 395 30.43 11.27 -9.27
N ILE A 396 29.13 11.03 -9.48
CA ILE A 396 28.60 10.51 -10.74
C ILE A 396 28.66 11.64 -11.77
N PRO A 397 29.46 11.51 -12.84
CA PRO A 397 29.48 12.51 -13.91
C PRO A 397 28.08 12.68 -14.49
N ASN A 398 27.64 13.93 -14.69
CA ASN A 398 26.40 14.24 -15.37
C ASN A 398 26.55 13.92 -16.87
N GLU A 399 26.54 12.62 -17.23
CA GLU A 399 26.63 12.18 -18.63
C GLU A 399 25.42 12.63 -19.47
N ASP A 400 24.32 13.03 -18.82
CA ASP A 400 23.11 13.54 -19.48
C ASP A 400 23.09 15.07 -19.67
N SER A 401 24.11 15.83 -19.25
CA SER A 401 24.11 17.28 -19.50
C SER A 401 24.46 17.65 -20.94
N GLU A 402 24.99 16.73 -21.76
CA GLU A 402 25.29 16.96 -23.18
C GLU A 402 24.11 16.59 -24.12
N LEU A 403 23.05 15.96 -23.61
CA LEU A 403 21.88 15.56 -24.42
C LEU A 403 20.71 16.56 -24.40
N PHE A 404 20.84 17.66 -23.64
CA PHE A 404 19.83 18.71 -23.51
C PHE A 404 20.35 20.13 -23.87
N GLU A 405 21.57 20.25 -24.39
CA GLU A 405 22.04 21.43 -25.16
C GLU A 405 21.91 21.15 -26.66
#